data_AF-A0A938UQM0-F1
#
_entry.id   AF-A0A938UQM0-F1
#
_cell.length_a   1.000
_cell.length_b   1.000
_cell.length_c   1.000
_cell.angle_alpha   90.00
_cell.angle_beta   90.00
_cell.angle_gamma   90.00
#
_symmetry.space_group_name_H-M   'P 1'
#
loop_
_entity.id
_entity.type
_entity.pdbx_description
1 polymer ?
#
loop_
_entity_poly.entity_id
_entity_poly.type
_entity_poly.pdbx_seq_one_letter_code
_entity_poly.pdbx_strand_id
1 'polypeptide(L)'
;MTASAPLPPPQPDRQIEVQLGHLCNNRCVFCVSGQLSEQRRAPQLPLQPILHQIAQARANGAQRVTLLGGEPTIQRGFLDVLRFCVDLQFDEVVVFTNGVMTPRETFRLRVFDVLDQLGPEADRRVLWRFSLQGGNRAEHDATTKNEGAWDRIVGSLDVLRQRGARLTANMCVVESNYRSVPELAAIAAHYAFENLHLDMVRPRDSGDRSDAELRAMMARYTDMAPYFVELSRLVDERLGAHWDLNFGNVPYCTNLAVAHRIHHDGQDTVTVAADGQGNTQLGFDKYLDKRTDKHKPAGCAQCIFNDTCSGVFDKYRQFHGDDEFQPVGVEALWHADALGRHFVRLAHPALLALQAGGALRLGRSDERRGVIEITAQGWRLAVHGAGREDAPGTFATLRGQRIAAGVLHAPAPSAQAERDGLYLWRRLSAALADPGDPPVSLRPIRDAWRQWHQSRLADGLAGSVATVLRREALAGFAAESQSSPLPGRIDVAFRNPAGRGVVLHVAVAADASGQLRTRLGHDRGDATQAELAAFSRALGGQLRALPAALRQTLASQVPAD
;
A
#
# COMPACT_ATOMS: atom_id res chain seq x y z
N MET A 1 -21.83 34.65 -15.18
CA MET A 1 -21.78 34.10 -13.82
C MET A 1 -22.69 32.89 -13.77
N THR A 2 -22.16 31.71 -14.08
CA THR A 2 -22.91 30.45 -14.03
C THR A 2 -22.70 29.83 -12.66
N ALA A 3 -23.76 29.82 -11.86
CA ALA A 3 -23.80 29.11 -10.59
C ALA A 3 -23.47 27.63 -10.84
N SER A 4 -22.41 27.13 -10.19
CA SER A 4 -22.08 25.71 -10.19
C SER A 4 -23.25 24.95 -9.55
N ALA A 5 -23.78 23.97 -10.26
CA ALA A 5 -24.73 23.02 -9.70
C ALA A 5 -24.14 22.38 -8.43
N PRO A 6 -24.94 22.15 -7.37
CA PRO A 6 -24.46 21.43 -6.19
C PRO A 6 -24.01 20.03 -6.60
N LEU A 7 -22.84 19.62 -6.10
CA LEU A 7 -22.32 18.27 -6.25
C LEU A 7 -23.37 17.25 -5.76
N PRO A 8 -23.56 16.10 -6.43
CA PRO A 8 -24.45 15.06 -5.94
C PRO A 8 -23.99 14.58 -4.56
N PRO A 9 -24.92 14.21 -3.65
CA PRO A 9 -24.55 13.66 -2.35
C PRO A 9 -23.68 12.41 -2.54
N PRO A 10 -22.68 12.17 -1.67
CA PRO A 10 -21.81 11.00 -1.77
C PRO A 10 -22.65 9.72 -1.75
N GLN A 11 -22.42 8.80 -2.70
CA GLN A 11 -23.07 7.50 -2.73
C GLN A 11 -22.35 6.56 -1.75
N PRO A 12 -22.98 6.13 -0.64
CA PRO A 12 -22.34 5.30 0.37
C PRO A 12 -22.54 3.81 0.05
N ASP A 13 -21.79 3.28 -0.91
CA ASP A 13 -21.76 1.85 -1.16
C ASP A 13 -20.65 1.22 -0.30
N ARG A 14 -20.71 1.19 1.04
CA ARG A 14 -21.56 0.23 1.78
C ARG A 14 -21.53 0.41 3.31
N GLN A 15 -21.02 1.51 3.85
CA GLN A 15 -20.94 1.67 5.31
C GLN A 15 -20.97 3.13 5.82
N ILE A 16 -21.45 3.31 7.05
CA ILE A 16 -21.37 4.56 7.82
C ILE A 16 -20.58 4.35 9.11
N GLU A 17 -19.78 5.35 9.49
CA GLU A 17 -19.11 5.46 10.79
C GLU A 17 -19.78 6.54 11.63
N VAL A 18 -20.25 6.19 12.82
CA VAL A 18 -20.95 7.09 13.75
C VAL A 18 -20.13 7.25 15.01
N GLN A 19 -19.61 8.46 15.22
CA GLN A 19 -18.89 8.79 16.45
C GLN A 19 -19.86 9.27 17.53
N LEU A 20 -20.11 8.41 18.52
CA LEU A 20 -20.92 8.69 19.71
C LEU A 20 -20.11 9.53 20.72
N GLY A 21 -19.65 10.71 20.29
CA GLY A 21 -18.96 11.70 21.12
C GLY A 21 -17.53 11.33 21.51
N HIS A 22 -16.91 12.19 22.33
CA HIS A 22 -15.52 12.04 22.78
C HIS A 22 -15.38 11.52 24.21
N LEU A 23 -16.48 11.30 24.94
CA LEU A 23 -16.41 10.88 26.34
C LEU A 23 -15.79 9.48 26.40
N CYS A 24 -14.73 9.33 27.19
CA CYS A 24 -13.99 8.09 27.36
C CYS A 24 -13.58 7.89 28.82
N ASN A 25 -13.47 6.63 29.23
CA ASN A 25 -12.93 6.19 30.52
C ASN A 25 -11.44 5.78 30.46
N ASN A 26 -10.82 5.81 29.29
CA ASN A 26 -9.35 5.72 29.12
C ASN A 26 -8.74 7.11 28.83
N ARG A 27 -7.43 7.24 29.03
CA ARG A 27 -6.63 8.46 28.80
C ARG A 27 -5.43 8.18 27.91
N CYS A 28 -5.68 7.43 26.82
CA CYS A 28 -4.62 6.92 25.97
C CYS A 28 -3.64 8.02 25.52
N VAL A 29 -2.35 7.71 25.54
CA VAL A 29 -1.26 8.67 25.23
C VAL A 29 -1.43 9.34 23.86
N PHE A 30 -2.06 8.64 22.91
CA PHE A 30 -2.21 9.04 21.51
C PHE A 30 -3.59 9.57 21.12
N CYS A 31 -4.56 9.67 22.04
CA CYS A 31 -5.97 9.87 21.67
C CYS A 31 -6.53 11.21 22.14
N VAL A 32 -7.15 11.96 21.23
CA VAL A 32 -7.87 13.21 21.53
C VAL A 32 -9.05 13.00 22.48
N SER A 33 -9.81 11.90 22.36
CA SER A 33 -11.00 11.65 23.19
C SER A 33 -10.66 11.50 24.68
N GLY A 34 -9.54 10.83 24.98
CA GLY A 34 -9.03 10.72 26.34
C GLY A 34 -8.68 12.10 26.92
N GLN A 35 -7.96 12.92 26.14
CA GLN A 35 -7.59 14.28 26.53
C GLN A 35 -8.82 15.18 26.75
N LEU A 36 -9.77 15.20 25.82
CA LEU A 36 -11.00 16.00 25.97
C LEU A 36 -11.80 15.56 27.20
N SER A 37 -11.81 14.27 27.51
CA SER A 37 -12.46 13.75 28.72
C SER A 37 -11.76 14.19 30.00
N GLU A 38 -10.42 14.21 30.01
CA GLU A 38 -9.61 14.74 31.13
C GLU A 38 -9.87 16.24 31.36
N GLN A 39 -9.95 17.00 30.27
CA GLN A 39 -10.25 18.43 30.28
C GLN A 39 -11.73 18.74 30.57
N ARG A 40 -12.58 17.72 30.78
CA ARG A 40 -14.04 17.86 30.95
C ARG A 40 -14.73 18.58 29.77
N ARG A 41 -14.19 18.40 28.57
CA ARG A 41 -14.67 18.96 27.29
C ARG A 41 -15.33 17.91 26.39
N ALA A 42 -15.68 16.75 26.95
CA ALA A 42 -16.32 15.65 26.24
C ALA A 42 -17.75 15.40 26.79
N PRO A 43 -18.75 16.20 26.36
CA PRO A 43 -20.12 16.02 26.81
C PRO A 43 -20.77 14.75 26.24
N GLN A 44 -21.85 14.32 26.89
CA GLN A 44 -22.78 13.36 26.33
C GLN A 44 -23.54 14.00 25.17
N LEU A 45 -23.83 13.23 24.12
CA LEU A 45 -24.49 13.75 22.93
C LEU A 45 -26.01 13.53 22.96
N PRO A 46 -26.80 14.43 22.36
CA PRO A 46 -28.24 14.20 22.17
C PRO A 46 -28.47 13.04 21.19
N LEU A 47 -29.42 12.17 21.52
CA LEU A 47 -29.68 10.93 20.78
C LEU A 47 -30.34 11.16 19.41
N GLN A 48 -31.29 12.10 19.32
CA GLN A 48 -32.13 12.26 18.13
C GLN A 48 -31.35 12.58 16.83
N PRO A 49 -30.36 13.50 16.83
CA PRO A 49 -29.54 13.73 15.63
C PRO A 49 -28.79 12.48 15.16
N ILE A 50 -28.31 11.67 16.09
CA ILE A 50 -27.58 10.42 15.79
C ILE A 50 -28.50 9.42 15.09
N LEU A 51 -29.69 9.18 15.64
CA LEU A 51 -30.67 8.27 15.04
C LEU A 51 -31.09 8.74 13.64
N HIS A 52 -31.30 10.05 13.45
CA HIS A 52 -31.65 10.61 12.16
C HIS A 52 -30.59 10.31 11.07
N GLN A 53 -29.30 10.48 11.40
CA GLN A 53 -28.20 10.22 10.47
C GLN A 53 -28.09 8.73 10.12
N ILE A 54 -28.23 7.84 11.10
CA ILE A 54 -28.22 6.39 10.88
C ILE A 54 -29.37 5.99 9.94
N ALA A 55 -30.57 6.54 10.16
CA ALA A 55 -31.73 6.28 9.31
C ALA A 55 -31.52 6.80 7.87
N GLN A 56 -30.97 8.01 7.72
CA GLN A 56 -30.64 8.57 6.40
C GLN A 56 -29.60 7.72 5.67
N ALA A 57 -28.53 7.31 6.35
CA ALA A 57 -27.49 6.47 5.76
C ALA A 57 -28.06 5.12 5.30
N ARG A 58 -28.93 4.50 6.11
CA ARG A 58 -29.62 3.27 5.74
C ARG A 58 -30.51 3.47 4.51
N ALA A 59 -31.29 4.53 4.48
CA ALA A 59 -32.14 4.88 3.35
C ALA A 59 -31.33 5.13 2.06
N ASN A 60 -30.08 5.60 2.20
CA ASN A 60 -29.15 5.82 1.10
C ASN A 60 -28.31 4.58 0.73
N GLY A 61 -28.62 3.39 1.27
CA GLY A 61 -28.01 2.12 0.87
C GLY A 61 -26.90 1.59 1.79
N ALA A 62 -26.60 2.25 2.91
CA ALA A 62 -25.60 1.74 3.86
C ALA A 62 -26.03 0.36 4.41
N GLN A 63 -25.12 -0.61 4.32
CA GLN A 63 -25.34 -2.00 4.77
C GLN A 63 -24.65 -2.29 6.10
N ARG A 64 -23.58 -1.55 6.41
CA ARG A 64 -22.84 -1.65 7.66
C ARG A 64 -22.82 -0.33 8.42
N VAL A 65 -22.93 -0.40 9.74
CA VAL A 65 -22.77 0.76 10.64
C VAL A 65 -21.71 0.46 11.67
N THR A 66 -20.76 1.38 11.85
CA THR A 66 -19.73 1.30 12.86
C THR A 66 -19.99 2.34 13.94
N LEU A 67 -20.23 1.90 15.16
CA LEU A 67 -20.37 2.73 16.34
C LEU A 67 -19.00 2.89 17.00
N LEU A 68 -18.47 4.11 16.95
CA LEU A 68 -17.20 4.51 17.59
C LEU A 68 -17.40 5.73 18.48
N GLY A 69 -16.33 6.32 19.03
CA GLY A 69 -16.40 7.43 19.96
C GLY A 69 -15.12 7.61 20.75
N GLY A 70 -15.21 8.33 21.88
CA GLY A 70 -14.31 8.07 23.00
C GLY A 70 -14.47 6.63 23.45
N GLU A 71 -15.50 6.34 24.23
CA GLU A 71 -15.98 4.99 24.50
C GLU A 71 -17.50 4.95 24.30
N PRO A 72 -18.03 4.27 23.27
CA PRO A 72 -19.46 4.32 22.99
C PRO A 72 -20.29 3.69 24.11
N THR A 73 -19.79 2.66 24.80
CA THR A 73 -20.56 1.94 25.85
C THR A 73 -20.88 2.79 27.09
N ILE A 74 -20.25 3.95 27.26
CA ILE A 74 -20.55 4.89 28.35
C ILE A 74 -21.43 6.08 27.92
N GLN A 75 -21.86 6.12 26.65
CA GLN A 75 -22.85 7.07 26.18
C GLN A 75 -24.25 6.66 26.64
N ARG A 76 -25.03 7.60 27.17
CA ARG A 76 -26.37 7.34 27.72
C ARG A 76 -27.30 6.69 26.69
N GLY A 77 -27.21 7.11 25.44
CA GLY A 77 -28.03 6.59 24.33
C GLY A 77 -27.47 5.35 23.64
N PHE A 78 -26.36 4.76 24.09
CA PHE A 78 -25.70 3.65 23.38
C PHE A 78 -26.62 2.47 23.09
N LEU A 79 -27.37 2.00 24.11
CA LEU A 79 -28.26 0.86 23.95
C LEU A 79 -29.42 1.16 22.99
N ASP A 80 -29.93 2.40 22.99
CA ASP A 80 -30.97 2.83 22.06
C ASP A 80 -30.44 2.89 20.61
N VAL A 81 -29.21 3.39 20.42
CA VAL A 81 -28.55 3.40 19.10
C VAL A 81 -28.31 1.96 18.62
N LEU A 82 -27.80 1.08 19.48
CA LEU A 82 -27.56 -0.33 19.13
C LEU A 82 -28.86 -1.00 18.68
N ARG A 83 -29.93 -0.87 19.47
CA ARG A 83 -31.26 -1.39 19.13
C ARG A 83 -31.74 -0.83 17.79
N PHE A 84 -31.66 0.48 17.60
CA PHE A 84 -32.10 1.14 16.38
C PHE A 84 -31.36 0.67 15.12
N CYS A 85 -30.03 0.45 15.20
CA CYS A 85 -29.25 -0.10 14.10
C CYS A 85 -29.71 -1.52 13.72
N VAL A 86 -30.07 -2.35 14.69
CA VAL A 86 -30.55 -3.71 14.39
C VAL A 86 -31.99 -3.69 13.87
N ASP A 87 -32.84 -2.82 14.40
CA ASP A 87 -34.23 -2.63 13.90
C ASP A 87 -34.23 -2.14 12.44
N LEU A 88 -33.26 -1.32 12.05
CA LEU A 88 -33.04 -0.90 10.66
C LEU A 88 -32.42 -1.98 9.76
N GLN A 89 -32.18 -3.17 10.32
CA GLN A 89 -31.67 -4.35 9.63
C GLN A 89 -30.34 -4.10 8.91
N PHE A 90 -29.42 -3.34 9.51
CA PHE A 90 -28.04 -3.32 9.03
C PHE A 90 -27.50 -4.76 8.99
N ASP A 91 -26.79 -5.10 7.92
CA ASP A 91 -26.21 -6.44 7.70
C ASP A 91 -25.10 -6.70 8.73
N GLU A 92 -24.38 -5.65 9.12
CA GLU A 92 -23.35 -5.70 10.17
C GLU A 92 -23.34 -4.41 11.00
N VAL A 93 -23.35 -4.55 12.33
CA VAL A 93 -23.19 -3.47 13.31
C VAL A 93 -21.87 -3.69 14.03
N VAL A 94 -20.90 -2.80 13.82
CA VAL A 94 -19.57 -2.90 14.45
C VAL A 94 -19.51 -1.98 15.65
N VAL A 95 -19.23 -2.53 16.83
CA VAL A 95 -19.06 -1.74 18.06
C VAL A 95 -17.58 -1.68 18.41
N PHE A 96 -16.97 -0.50 18.29
CA PHE A 96 -15.62 -0.26 18.81
C PHE A 96 -15.71 -0.07 20.32
N THR A 97 -14.87 -0.77 21.09
CA THR A 97 -14.85 -0.60 22.55
C THR A 97 -13.47 -0.84 23.12
N ASN A 98 -13.17 -0.17 24.22
CA ASN A 98 -12.03 -0.47 25.09
C ASN A 98 -12.30 -1.58 26.10
N GLY A 99 -13.52 -2.15 26.15
CA GLY A 99 -13.84 -3.30 26.98
C GLY A 99 -13.88 -3.02 28.48
N VAL A 100 -13.97 -1.77 28.93
CA VAL A 100 -14.03 -1.48 30.37
C VAL A 100 -15.42 -1.77 30.98
N MET A 101 -16.49 -1.68 30.18
CA MET A 101 -17.88 -1.73 30.67
C MET A 101 -18.51 -3.12 30.69
N THR A 102 -18.25 -3.94 29.67
CA THR A 102 -18.89 -5.26 29.48
C THR A 102 -18.74 -6.26 30.65
N PRO A 103 -17.69 -6.23 31.51
CA PRO A 103 -17.62 -7.14 32.65
C PRO A 103 -18.57 -6.74 33.78
N ARG A 104 -19.07 -5.49 33.79
CA ARG A 104 -20.00 -5.00 34.82
C ARG A 104 -21.36 -5.64 34.60
N GLU A 105 -21.77 -6.47 35.55
CA GLU A 105 -22.98 -7.30 35.44
C GLU A 105 -24.23 -6.52 34.99
N THR A 106 -24.51 -5.38 35.63
CA THR A 106 -25.69 -4.56 35.28
C THR A 106 -25.66 -4.03 33.85
N PHE A 107 -24.48 -3.67 33.35
CA PHE A 107 -24.31 -3.21 31.96
C PHE A 107 -24.41 -4.39 30.99
N ARG A 108 -23.71 -5.49 31.29
CA ARG A 108 -23.74 -6.73 30.52
C ARG A 108 -25.15 -7.25 30.30
N LEU A 109 -25.93 -7.35 31.38
CA LEU A 109 -27.31 -7.86 31.31
C LEU A 109 -28.18 -6.98 30.41
N ARG A 110 -27.99 -5.66 30.41
CA ARG A 110 -28.71 -4.76 29.50
C ARG A 110 -28.28 -4.90 28.04
N VAL A 111 -27.00 -5.10 27.78
CA VAL A 111 -26.52 -5.40 26.42
C VAL A 111 -27.12 -6.72 25.94
N PHE A 112 -27.06 -7.77 26.77
CA PHE A 112 -27.59 -9.09 26.42
C PHE A 112 -29.09 -9.08 26.24
N ASP A 113 -29.85 -8.39 27.10
CA ASP A 113 -31.30 -8.20 26.93
C ASP A 113 -31.63 -7.54 25.57
N VAL A 114 -30.89 -6.49 25.18
CA VAL A 114 -31.04 -5.89 23.85
C VAL A 114 -30.75 -6.90 22.74
N LEU A 115 -29.65 -7.65 22.82
CA LEU A 115 -29.29 -8.65 21.80
C LEU A 115 -30.30 -9.80 21.73
N ASP A 116 -30.81 -10.26 22.88
CA ASP A 116 -31.77 -11.36 22.95
C ASP A 116 -33.13 -10.97 22.36
N GLN A 117 -33.58 -9.72 22.56
CA GLN A 117 -34.80 -9.17 21.95
C GLN A 117 -34.72 -9.10 20.42
N LEU A 118 -33.52 -9.00 19.87
CA LEU A 118 -33.28 -8.94 18.42
C LEU A 118 -33.29 -10.32 17.76
N GLY A 119 -33.41 -11.39 18.56
CA GLY A 119 -33.51 -12.77 18.09
C GLY A 119 -32.17 -13.42 17.76
N PRO A 120 -32.19 -14.66 17.27
CA PRO A 120 -31.00 -15.52 17.15
C PRO A 120 -29.93 -15.02 16.17
N GLU A 121 -30.27 -14.08 15.28
CA GLU A 121 -29.32 -13.51 14.32
C GLU A 121 -28.52 -12.33 14.88
N ALA A 122 -28.86 -11.82 16.08
CA ALA A 122 -28.23 -10.63 16.66
C ALA A 122 -26.72 -10.79 16.84
N ASP A 123 -26.28 -11.91 17.40
CA ASP A 123 -24.86 -12.19 17.64
C ASP A 123 -24.05 -12.39 16.33
N ARG A 124 -24.73 -12.70 15.21
CA ARG A 124 -24.11 -12.78 13.88
C ARG A 124 -23.97 -11.41 13.22
N ARG A 125 -24.92 -10.50 13.49
CA ARG A 125 -24.93 -9.13 12.94
C ARG A 125 -24.03 -8.19 13.72
N VAL A 126 -23.84 -8.40 15.02
CA VAL A 126 -23.02 -7.52 15.86
C VAL A 126 -21.58 -8.03 15.93
N LEU A 127 -20.65 -7.20 15.48
CA LEU A 127 -19.21 -7.44 15.57
C LEU A 127 -18.58 -6.52 16.62
N TRP A 128 -17.93 -7.09 17.63
CA TRP A 128 -17.23 -6.32 18.66
C TRP A 128 -15.77 -6.13 18.28
N ARG A 129 -15.34 -4.86 18.15
CA ARG A 129 -13.95 -4.52 17.88
C ARG A 129 -13.27 -3.95 19.12
N PHE A 130 -12.36 -4.72 19.68
CA PHE A 130 -11.64 -4.37 20.89
C PHE A 130 -10.36 -3.59 20.60
N SER A 131 -10.25 -2.43 21.24
CA SER A 131 -9.05 -1.58 21.19
C SER A 131 -7.99 -2.06 22.19
N LEU A 132 -7.20 -3.07 21.79
CA LEU A 132 -6.07 -3.61 22.56
C LEU A 132 -4.84 -2.70 22.38
N GLN A 133 -4.43 -1.99 23.44
CA GLN A 133 -3.30 -1.05 23.39
C GLN A 133 -2.00 -1.61 23.95
N GLY A 134 -1.89 -2.93 24.03
CA GLY A 134 -0.70 -3.70 24.36
C GLY A 134 -0.98 -5.18 24.18
N GLY A 135 0.06 -5.99 23.97
CA GLY A 135 -0.02 -7.45 23.95
C GLY A 135 -0.05 -8.07 25.35
N ASN A 136 0.18 -7.27 26.39
CA ASN A 136 0.07 -7.69 27.78
C ASN A 136 -0.39 -6.51 28.66
N ARG A 137 -0.54 -6.78 29.97
CA ARG A 137 -1.01 -5.83 30.97
C ARG A 137 -0.19 -4.55 31.05
N ALA A 138 1.14 -4.67 31.12
CA ALA A 138 2.01 -3.54 31.42
C ALA A 138 1.90 -2.48 30.31
N GLU A 139 2.06 -2.90 29.05
CA GLU A 139 1.96 -2.02 27.89
C GLU A 139 0.52 -1.50 27.68
N HIS A 140 -0.50 -2.33 27.90
CA HIS A 140 -1.90 -1.89 27.73
C HIS A 140 -2.29 -0.80 28.74
N ASP A 141 -2.03 -1.03 30.03
CA ASP A 141 -2.39 -0.09 31.09
C ASP A 141 -1.57 1.20 30.97
N ALA A 142 -0.27 1.10 30.67
CA ALA A 142 0.60 2.25 30.44
C ALA A 142 0.13 3.09 29.24
N THR A 143 -0.21 2.44 28.13
CA THR A 143 -0.63 3.13 26.90
C THR A 143 -2.00 3.78 27.07
N THR A 144 -2.94 3.12 27.77
CA THR A 144 -4.28 3.65 28.04
C THR A 144 -4.33 4.66 29.19
N LYS A 145 -3.25 4.76 29.98
CA LYS A 145 -3.19 5.49 31.26
C LYS A 145 -4.37 5.13 32.17
N ASN A 146 -4.69 3.85 32.27
CA ASN A 146 -5.78 3.35 33.11
C ASN A 146 -5.36 2.02 33.76
N GLU A 147 -4.99 2.07 35.03
CA GLU A 147 -4.61 0.89 35.79
C GLU A 147 -5.78 -0.10 35.92
N GLY A 148 -5.49 -1.37 35.65
CA GLY A 148 -6.47 -2.46 35.60
C GLY A 148 -7.34 -2.44 34.34
N ALA A 149 -7.03 -1.64 33.32
CA ALA A 149 -7.74 -1.69 32.04
C ALA A 149 -7.60 -3.07 31.38
N TRP A 150 -6.42 -3.68 31.47
CA TRP A 150 -6.17 -5.04 30.98
C TRP A 150 -7.13 -6.08 31.56
N ASP A 151 -7.34 -6.10 32.88
CA ASP A 151 -8.26 -7.06 33.50
C ASP A 151 -9.68 -6.90 33.00
N ARG A 152 -10.10 -5.64 32.79
CA ARG A 152 -11.47 -5.34 32.35
C ARG A 152 -11.65 -5.73 30.89
N ILE A 153 -10.69 -5.44 30.01
CA ILE A 153 -10.79 -5.85 28.60
C ILE A 153 -10.72 -7.38 28.45
N VAL A 154 -9.87 -8.08 29.21
CA VAL A 154 -9.83 -9.55 29.26
C VAL A 154 -11.16 -10.10 29.75
N GLY A 155 -11.70 -9.57 30.86
CA GLY A 155 -13.02 -9.98 31.36
C GLY A 155 -14.15 -9.74 30.35
N SER A 156 -14.07 -8.69 29.54
CA SER A 156 -15.03 -8.43 28.46
C SER A 156 -14.93 -9.46 27.34
N LEU A 157 -13.71 -9.78 26.93
CA LEU A 157 -13.43 -10.78 25.91
C LEU A 157 -13.92 -12.15 26.37
N ASP A 158 -13.70 -12.53 27.63
CA ASP A 158 -14.19 -13.79 28.21
C ASP A 158 -15.72 -13.86 28.20
N VAL A 159 -16.39 -12.79 28.65
CA VAL A 159 -17.86 -12.70 28.67
C VAL A 159 -18.46 -12.83 27.28
N LEU A 160 -17.90 -12.12 26.29
CA LEU A 160 -18.45 -12.13 24.92
C LEU A 160 -18.09 -13.42 24.17
N ARG A 161 -16.91 -14.00 24.43
CA ARG A 161 -16.55 -15.32 23.91
C ARG A 161 -17.48 -16.40 24.42
N GLN A 162 -17.83 -16.39 25.71
CA GLN A 162 -18.79 -17.35 26.29
C GLN A 162 -20.19 -17.24 25.67
N ARG A 163 -20.58 -16.05 25.21
CA ARG A 163 -21.83 -15.84 24.46
C ARG A 163 -21.75 -16.31 23.01
N GLY A 164 -20.55 -16.53 22.46
CA GLY A 164 -20.34 -16.84 21.05
C GLY A 164 -20.40 -15.61 20.13
N ALA A 165 -20.11 -14.42 20.67
CA ALA A 165 -20.09 -13.18 19.90
C ALA A 165 -18.92 -13.15 18.90
N ARG A 166 -19.09 -12.40 17.81
CA ARG A 166 -18.03 -12.12 16.84
C ARG A 166 -17.06 -11.08 17.39
N LEU A 167 -15.77 -11.37 17.33
CA LEU A 167 -14.71 -10.57 17.94
C LEU A 167 -13.63 -10.19 16.92
N THR A 168 -13.19 -8.93 16.95
CA THR A 168 -11.99 -8.44 16.25
C THR A 168 -11.20 -7.53 17.18
N ALA A 169 -9.96 -7.21 16.81
CA ALA A 169 -9.17 -6.25 17.56
C ALA A 169 -8.53 -5.17 16.69
N ASN A 170 -8.24 -4.04 17.31
CA ASN A 170 -7.38 -3.01 16.77
C ASN A 170 -6.39 -2.48 17.82
N MET A 171 -5.29 -1.92 17.34
CA MET A 171 -4.28 -1.25 18.17
C MET A 171 -3.81 0.01 17.47
N CYS A 172 -3.63 1.10 18.22
CA CYS A 172 -2.82 2.23 17.76
C CYS A 172 -1.39 1.98 18.24
N VAL A 173 -0.46 1.78 17.31
CA VAL A 173 0.92 1.45 17.66
C VAL A 173 1.67 2.72 18.00
N VAL A 174 2.30 2.71 19.18
CA VAL A 174 3.09 3.80 19.75
C VAL A 174 4.29 3.24 20.49
N GLU A 175 5.21 4.12 20.87
CA GLU A 175 6.43 3.79 21.61
C GLU A 175 6.18 2.88 22.84
N SER A 176 5.10 3.13 23.58
CA SER A 176 4.78 2.39 24.80
C SER A 176 4.22 0.99 24.58
N ASN A 177 3.90 0.56 23.36
CA ASN A 177 3.26 -0.74 23.13
C ASN A 177 3.85 -1.61 22.03
N TYR A 178 4.61 -1.04 21.08
CA TYR A 178 4.99 -1.77 19.87
C TYR A 178 5.80 -3.05 20.15
N ARG A 179 6.55 -3.08 21.25
CA ARG A 179 7.38 -4.22 21.66
C ARG A 179 6.57 -5.45 22.06
N SER A 180 5.33 -5.25 22.53
CA SER A 180 4.39 -6.31 22.91
C SER A 180 3.53 -6.80 21.74
N VAL A 181 3.65 -6.20 20.55
CA VAL A 181 2.85 -6.53 19.36
C VAL A 181 2.86 -8.03 19.00
N PRO A 182 3.99 -8.77 19.07
CA PRO A 182 4.00 -10.20 18.79
C PRO A 182 3.04 -11.03 19.65
N GLU A 183 2.79 -10.62 20.90
CA GLU A 183 1.93 -11.35 21.84
C GLU A 183 0.45 -11.35 21.40
N LEU A 184 0.05 -10.39 20.56
CA LEU A 184 -1.30 -10.30 20.00
C LEU A 184 -1.69 -11.54 19.19
N ALA A 185 -0.73 -12.27 18.62
CA ALA A 185 -1.02 -13.51 17.89
C ALA A 185 -1.64 -14.58 18.81
N ALA A 186 -1.14 -14.70 20.04
CA ALA A 186 -1.66 -15.66 21.01
C ALA A 186 -3.07 -15.25 21.49
N ILE A 187 -3.29 -13.96 21.71
CA ILE A 187 -4.59 -13.40 22.11
C ILE A 187 -5.62 -13.62 21.01
N ALA A 188 -5.26 -13.30 19.76
CA ALA A 188 -6.15 -13.48 18.60
C ALA A 188 -6.57 -14.94 18.42
N ALA A 189 -5.64 -15.89 18.61
CA ALA A 189 -5.95 -17.31 18.61
C ALA A 189 -6.83 -17.75 19.78
N HIS A 190 -6.53 -17.30 21.01
CA HIS A 190 -7.30 -17.68 22.20
C HIS A 190 -8.76 -17.21 22.13
N TYR A 191 -8.99 -15.99 21.67
CA TYR A 191 -10.32 -15.39 21.56
C TYR A 191 -10.99 -15.57 20.20
N ALA A 192 -10.37 -16.36 19.30
CA ALA A 192 -10.88 -16.62 17.95
C ALA A 192 -11.26 -15.33 17.20
N PHE A 193 -10.36 -14.33 17.21
CA PHE A 193 -10.60 -13.10 16.47
C PHE A 193 -10.74 -13.37 14.97
N GLU A 194 -11.64 -12.63 14.32
CA GLU A 194 -11.82 -12.68 12.86
C GLU A 194 -10.74 -11.85 12.12
N ASN A 195 -10.23 -10.81 12.77
CA ASN A 195 -9.24 -9.88 12.22
C ASN A 195 -8.48 -9.13 13.34
N LEU A 196 -7.24 -8.74 13.03
CA LEU A 196 -6.44 -7.79 13.81
C LEU A 196 -5.94 -6.65 12.91
N HIS A 197 -6.16 -5.41 13.36
CA HIS A 197 -5.72 -4.20 12.64
C HIS A 197 -4.84 -3.31 13.52
N LEU A 198 -3.57 -3.14 13.14
CA LEU A 198 -2.64 -2.25 13.81
C LEU A 198 -2.49 -1.00 12.95
N ASP A 199 -2.78 0.18 13.50
CA ASP A 199 -2.62 1.45 12.77
C ASP A 199 -1.57 2.33 13.44
N MET A 200 -0.84 3.10 12.64
CA MET A 200 0.19 4.02 13.16
C MET A 200 -0.46 5.29 13.69
N VAL A 201 0.08 5.82 14.79
CA VAL A 201 -0.41 7.07 15.37
C VAL A 201 -0.40 8.20 14.34
N ARG A 202 -1.55 8.87 14.16
CA ARG A 202 -1.66 10.11 13.42
C ARG A 202 -1.53 11.29 14.38
N PRO A 203 -0.50 12.15 14.25
CA PRO A 203 -0.26 13.26 15.18
C PRO A 203 -1.46 14.21 15.35
N ARG A 204 -2.19 14.50 14.26
CA ARG A 204 -3.35 15.39 14.28
C ARG A 204 -4.53 14.82 15.08
N ASP A 205 -4.63 13.50 15.20
CA ASP A 205 -5.72 12.82 15.91
C ASP A 205 -5.40 12.64 17.42
N SER A 206 -4.20 13.04 17.86
CA SER A 206 -3.73 12.88 19.24
C SER A 206 -4.14 13.99 20.22
N GLY A 207 -4.87 15.00 19.71
CA GLY A 207 -5.29 16.16 20.47
C GLY A 207 -4.22 17.24 20.53
N ASP A 208 -4.36 18.17 21.47
CA ASP A 208 -3.40 19.26 21.69
C ASP A 208 -2.18 18.74 22.45
N ARG A 209 -1.11 18.40 21.74
CA ARG A 209 0.10 17.76 22.28
C ARG A 209 1.32 18.61 22.02
N SER A 210 2.21 18.69 23.01
CA SER A 210 3.54 19.27 22.81
C SER A 210 4.38 18.40 21.86
N ASP A 211 5.37 19.02 21.23
CA ASP A 211 6.34 18.29 20.38
C ASP A 211 7.08 17.19 21.15
N ALA A 212 7.34 17.40 22.45
CA ALA A 212 7.96 16.40 23.31
C ALA A 212 7.05 15.18 23.50
N GLU A 213 5.74 15.38 23.75
CA GLU A 213 4.77 14.29 23.88
C GLU A 213 4.59 13.53 22.57
N LEU A 214 4.45 14.25 21.44
CA LEU A 214 4.32 13.61 20.12
C LEU A 214 5.59 12.81 19.78
N ARG A 215 6.78 13.38 20.01
CA ARG A 215 8.03 12.65 19.80
C ARG A 215 8.13 11.42 20.68
N ALA A 216 7.70 11.49 21.94
CA ALA A 216 7.75 10.38 22.88
C ALA A 216 6.82 9.22 22.53
N MET A 217 5.72 9.46 21.80
CA MET A 217 4.79 8.38 21.38
C MET A 217 5.09 7.83 19.99
N MET A 218 5.79 8.57 19.13
CA MET A 218 6.07 8.22 17.74
C MET A 218 7.39 7.43 17.62
N ALA A 219 7.31 6.12 17.81
CA ALA A 219 8.43 5.19 17.59
C ALA A 219 8.90 5.21 16.14
N ARG A 220 10.19 4.91 15.88
CA ARG A 220 10.67 4.85 14.51
C ARG A 220 10.07 3.66 13.75
N TYR A 221 9.74 3.83 12.48
CA TYR A 221 9.17 2.75 11.68
C TYR A 221 10.10 1.54 11.56
N THR A 222 11.42 1.78 11.43
CA THR A 222 12.42 0.70 11.41
C THR A 222 12.53 -0.04 12.75
N ASP A 223 12.29 0.65 13.87
CA ASP A 223 12.36 0.03 15.21
C ASP A 223 11.14 -0.86 15.46
N MET A 224 9.98 -0.49 14.90
CA MET A 224 8.77 -1.31 14.95
C MET A 224 8.83 -2.51 14.00
N ALA A 225 9.60 -2.43 12.92
CA ALA A 225 9.55 -3.41 11.83
C ALA A 225 9.79 -4.87 12.25
N PRO A 226 10.81 -5.20 13.09
CA PRO A 226 11.04 -6.58 13.53
C PRO A 226 9.84 -7.20 14.28
N TYR A 227 9.13 -6.39 15.06
CA TYR A 227 7.97 -6.83 15.85
C TYR A 227 6.76 -7.14 14.97
N PHE A 228 6.59 -6.41 13.86
CA PHE A 228 5.53 -6.69 12.88
C PHE A 228 5.84 -7.93 12.04
N VAL A 229 7.12 -8.15 11.69
CA VAL A 229 7.57 -9.38 11.04
C VAL A 229 7.27 -10.58 11.93
N GLU A 230 7.62 -10.48 13.21
CA GLU A 230 7.38 -11.56 14.17
C GLU A 230 5.89 -11.80 14.41
N LEU A 231 5.07 -10.75 14.54
CA LEU A 231 3.62 -10.90 14.60
C LEU A 231 3.07 -11.61 13.35
N SER A 232 3.51 -11.22 12.15
CA SER A 232 3.05 -11.86 10.91
C SER A 232 3.43 -13.34 10.86
N ARG A 233 4.64 -13.70 11.30
CA ARG A 233 5.09 -15.10 11.37
C ARG A 233 4.22 -15.91 12.34
N LEU A 234 4.01 -15.39 13.55
CA LEU A 234 3.20 -16.06 14.57
C LEU A 234 1.73 -16.20 14.17
N VAL A 235 1.17 -15.21 13.46
CA VAL A 235 -0.18 -15.31 12.90
C VAL A 235 -0.24 -16.36 11.79
N ASP A 236 0.71 -16.38 10.86
CA ASP A 236 0.78 -17.40 9.81
C ASP A 236 0.82 -18.82 10.42
N GLU A 237 1.56 -19.02 11.50
CA GLU A 237 1.68 -20.31 12.22
C GLU A 237 0.43 -20.72 13.00
N ARG A 238 -0.23 -19.76 13.67
CA ARG A 238 -1.34 -20.06 14.60
C ARG A 238 -2.72 -20.00 13.95
N LEU A 239 -2.89 -19.11 12.99
CA LEU A 239 -4.18 -18.73 12.41
C LEU A 239 -4.21 -18.97 10.89
N GLY A 240 -3.06 -19.21 10.28
CA GLY A 240 -2.90 -19.47 8.84
C GLY A 240 -2.51 -18.22 8.06
N ALA A 241 -1.77 -18.45 6.96
CA ALA A 241 -1.18 -17.39 6.13
C ALA A 241 -2.21 -16.41 5.50
N HIS A 242 -3.47 -16.83 5.39
CA HIS A 242 -4.55 -16.01 4.82
C HIS A 242 -5.43 -15.32 5.88
N TRP A 243 -5.13 -15.50 7.17
CA TRP A 243 -5.86 -14.82 8.22
C TRP A 243 -5.66 -13.29 8.14
N ASP A 244 -6.70 -12.54 8.46
CA ASP A 244 -6.81 -11.11 8.19
C ASP A 244 -6.05 -10.25 9.23
N LEU A 245 -4.74 -10.15 9.05
CA LEU A 245 -3.86 -9.23 9.78
C LEU A 245 -3.49 -8.04 8.88
N ASN A 246 -3.72 -6.82 9.37
CA ASN A 246 -3.50 -5.58 8.63
C ASN A 246 -2.62 -4.59 9.42
N PHE A 247 -1.64 -4.00 8.73
CA PHE A 247 -0.82 -2.88 9.22
C PHE A 247 -1.20 -1.59 8.47
N GLY A 248 -1.90 -0.70 9.14
CA GLY A 248 -2.30 0.61 8.65
C GLY A 248 -1.17 1.62 8.72
N ASN A 249 -1.02 2.46 7.69
CA ASN A 249 -0.16 3.65 7.68
C ASN A 249 1.34 3.41 7.97
N VAL A 250 1.84 2.21 7.69
CA VAL A 250 3.27 1.87 7.73
C VAL A 250 3.89 2.07 6.34
N PRO A 251 4.93 2.88 6.16
CA PRO A 251 5.58 3.02 4.86
C PRO A 251 6.13 1.69 4.36
N TYR A 252 5.74 1.26 3.15
CA TYR A 252 6.17 -0.03 2.59
C TYR A 252 7.70 -0.25 2.62
N CYS A 253 8.48 0.82 2.41
CA CYS A 253 9.93 0.78 2.39
C CYS A 253 10.59 0.45 3.73
N THR A 254 9.91 0.68 4.86
CA THR A 254 10.49 0.42 6.19
C THR A 254 10.22 -1.00 6.68
N ASN A 255 9.30 -1.73 6.05
CA ASN A 255 9.01 -3.11 6.42
C ASN A 255 8.54 -3.96 5.24
N LEU A 256 9.46 -4.24 4.33
CA LEU A 256 9.18 -4.92 3.07
C LEU A 256 8.69 -6.38 3.26
N ALA A 257 9.13 -7.05 4.32
CA ALA A 257 8.78 -8.43 4.62
C ALA A 257 7.27 -8.63 4.92
N VAL A 258 6.58 -7.58 5.39
CA VAL A 258 5.13 -7.61 5.64
C VAL A 258 4.36 -6.68 4.70
N ALA A 259 4.97 -6.20 3.62
CA ALA A 259 4.37 -5.22 2.70
C ALA A 259 3.01 -5.66 2.13
N HIS A 260 2.78 -6.96 1.97
CA HIS A 260 1.50 -7.53 1.50
C HIS A 260 0.35 -7.41 2.52
N ARG A 261 0.65 -7.11 3.79
CA ARG A 261 -0.31 -6.80 4.86
C ARG A 261 -0.42 -5.30 5.16
N ILE A 262 0.33 -4.45 4.44
CA ILE A 262 0.34 -3.00 4.64
C ILE A 262 -0.77 -2.33 3.82
N HIS A 263 -1.51 -1.42 4.47
CA HIS A 263 -2.59 -0.63 3.89
C HIS A 263 -2.49 0.84 4.29
N HIS A 264 -2.63 1.76 3.34
CA HIS A 264 -2.65 3.21 3.61
C HIS A 264 -4.04 3.82 3.56
N ASP A 265 -4.98 3.15 2.88
CA ASP A 265 -6.41 3.51 2.83
C ASP A 265 -7.27 2.29 3.19
N GLY A 266 -8.57 2.49 3.32
CA GLY A 266 -9.55 1.42 3.54
C GLY A 266 -10.74 1.57 2.61
N GLN A 267 -11.87 0.94 2.96
CA GLN A 267 -13.09 1.05 2.17
C GLN A 267 -13.63 2.50 2.21
N ASP A 268 -14.23 2.97 1.12
CA ASP A 268 -14.88 4.27 1.08
C ASP A 268 -15.89 4.38 2.24
N THR A 269 -15.70 5.38 3.10
CA THR A 269 -16.44 5.52 4.36
C THR A 269 -16.84 6.96 4.58
N VAL A 270 -18.13 7.19 4.85
CA VAL A 270 -18.62 8.47 5.34
C VAL A 270 -18.60 8.43 6.86
N THR A 271 -17.76 9.28 7.47
CA THR A 271 -17.69 9.44 8.92
C THR A 271 -18.58 10.60 9.35
N VAL A 272 -19.54 10.33 10.24
CA VAL A 272 -20.39 11.33 10.86
C VAL A 272 -19.93 11.55 12.30
N ALA A 273 -19.32 12.71 12.53
CA ALA A 273 -19.06 13.21 13.87
C ALA A 273 -20.25 14.06 14.30
N ALA A 274 -20.99 13.60 15.31
CA ALA A 274 -21.97 14.44 15.97
C ALA A 274 -21.22 15.44 16.87
N ASP A 275 -21.24 16.72 16.53
CA ASP A 275 -20.69 17.73 17.42
C ASP A 275 -21.62 17.96 18.61
N GLY A 276 -21.06 18.47 19.70
CA GLY A 276 -21.76 18.69 20.98
C GLY A 276 -22.92 19.69 20.91
N GLN A 277 -23.25 20.24 19.74
CA GLN A 277 -24.37 21.18 19.54
C GLN A 277 -25.47 20.59 18.64
N GLY A 278 -25.37 19.32 18.24
CA GLY A 278 -26.33 18.71 17.33
C GLY A 278 -26.16 19.13 15.88
N ASN A 279 -25.09 19.86 15.56
CA ASN A 279 -24.65 20.04 14.19
C ASN A 279 -23.79 18.83 13.83
N THR A 280 -24.04 18.27 12.66
CA THR A 280 -23.21 17.19 12.12
C THR A 280 -22.33 17.85 11.08
N GLN A 281 -21.01 17.62 11.15
CA GLN A 281 -20.20 17.90 9.98
C GLN A 281 -20.74 17.02 8.86
N LEU A 282 -21.13 17.63 7.73
CA LEU A 282 -21.43 16.90 6.50
C LEU A 282 -20.25 15.96 6.26
N GLY A 283 -20.55 14.66 6.16
CA GLY A 283 -19.56 13.61 6.28
C GLY A 283 -18.33 13.86 5.40
N PHE A 284 -17.15 13.82 6.00
CA PHE A 284 -15.89 14.02 5.31
C PHE A 284 -15.24 12.67 4.98
N ASP A 285 -14.47 12.64 3.90
CA ASP A 285 -13.62 11.49 3.58
C ASP A 285 -12.38 11.53 4.48
N LYS A 286 -12.33 10.61 5.44
CA LYS A 286 -11.21 10.51 6.39
C LYS A 286 -9.87 10.20 5.72
N TYR A 287 -9.86 9.49 4.59
CA TYR A 287 -8.62 9.13 3.90
C TYR A 287 -8.05 10.32 3.14
N LEU A 288 -8.91 11.14 2.54
CA LEU A 288 -8.48 12.42 1.96
C LEU A 288 -7.92 13.36 3.02
N ASP A 289 -8.56 13.49 4.19
CA ASP A 289 -8.03 14.30 5.29
C ASP A 289 -6.67 13.76 5.79
N LYS A 290 -6.54 12.43 5.99
CA LYS A 290 -5.28 11.78 6.38
C LYS A 290 -4.13 11.96 5.39
N ARG A 291 -4.42 12.28 4.13
CA ARG A 291 -3.40 12.55 3.11
C ARG A 291 -2.90 14.00 3.16
N THR A 292 -3.60 14.90 3.86
CA THR A 292 -3.23 16.32 3.94
C THR A 292 -2.02 16.61 4.83
N ASP A 293 -1.68 15.71 5.76
CA ASP A 293 -0.53 15.82 6.65
C ASP A 293 0.54 14.75 6.38
N LYS A 294 0.58 14.24 5.14
CA LYS A 294 1.57 13.26 4.71
C LYS A 294 2.29 13.73 3.46
N HIS A 295 3.59 13.48 3.43
CA HIS A 295 4.43 13.80 2.29
C HIS A 295 5.33 12.63 1.89
N LYS A 296 5.72 12.66 0.62
CA LYS A 296 6.64 11.70 0.02
C LYS A 296 8.02 12.36 -0.15
N PRO A 297 9.08 11.81 0.44
CA PRO A 297 10.45 12.22 0.13
C PRO A 297 10.75 12.15 -1.38
N ALA A 298 11.71 12.93 -1.86
CA ALA A 298 12.03 13.02 -3.29
C ALA A 298 12.33 11.65 -3.94
N GLY A 299 12.97 10.73 -3.20
CA GLY A 299 13.26 9.38 -3.66
C GLY A 299 12.01 8.55 -4.00
N CYS A 300 10.84 8.85 -3.41
CA CYS A 300 9.61 8.10 -3.64
C CYS A 300 9.16 8.08 -5.09
N ALA A 301 9.54 9.07 -5.91
CA ALA A 301 9.22 9.07 -7.35
C ALA A 301 9.74 7.83 -8.09
N GLN A 302 10.78 7.17 -7.55
CA GLN A 302 11.38 5.96 -8.11
C GLN A 302 10.90 4.67 -7.42
N CYS A 303 10.03 4.78 -6.42
CA CYS A 303 9.57 3.64 -5.62
C CYS A 303 8.43 2.89 -6.33
N ILE A 304 8.46 1.55 -6.30
CA ILE A 304 7.40 0.69 -6.87
C ILE A 304 6.05 0.86 -6.16
N PHE A 305 6.07 1.32 -4.90
CA PHE A 305 4.86 1.63 -4.13
C PHE A 305 4.43 3.10 -4.26
N ASN A 306 4.98 3.88 -5.19
CA ASN A 306 4.68 5.30 -5.26
C ASN A 306 3.20 5.60 -5.53
N ASP A 307 2.48 4.76 -6.26
CA ASP A 307 1.05 4.94 -6.55
C ASP A 307 0.14 4.48 -5.40
N THR A 308 0.57 3.52 -4.57
CA THR A 308 -0.23 2.96 -3.46
C THR A 308 0.12 3.52 -2.08
N CYS A 309 1.36 3.97 -1.86
CA CYS A 309 1.78 4.57 -0.61
C CYS A 309 1.21 5.99 -0.49
N SER A 310 0.60 6.31 0.65
CA SER A 310 0.11 7.66 0.94
C SER A 310 1.19 8.62 1.45
N GLY A 311 2.44 8.17 1.57
CA GLY A 311 3.54 8.93 2.21
C GLY A 311 3.57 8.81 3.74
N VAL A 312 4.37 9.67 4.36
CA VAL A 312 4.69 9.65 5.80
C VAL A 312 4.19 10.94 6.46
N PHE A 313 3.70 10.86 7.71
CA PHE A 313 3.23 12.04 8.44
C PHE A 313 4.33 13.09 8.60
N ASP A 314 4.01 14.36 8.38
CA ASP A 314 5.01 15.45 8.41
C ASP A 314 5.67 15.61 9.78
N LYS A 315 4.88 15.49 10.83
CA LYS A 315 5.40 15.59 12.19
C LYS A 315 6.41 14.48 12.50
N TYR A 316 6.21 13.30 11.94
CA TYR A 316 7.17 12.19 12.06
C TYR A 316 8.50 12.58 11.42
N ARG A 317 8.46 13.06 10.17
CA ARG A 317 9.65 13.47 9.40
C ARG A 317 10.39 14.62 10.09
N GLN A 318 9.67 15.57 10.69
CA GLN A 318 10.27 16.64 11.48
C GLN A 318 11.09 16.10 12.68
N PHE A 319 10.68 14.98 13.27
CA PHE A 319 11.35 14.40 14.44
C PHE A 319 12.46 13.43 14.10
N HIS A 320 12.27 12.59 13.09
CA HIS A 320 13.14 11.44 12.80
C HIS A 320 13.93 11.56 11.50
N GLY A 321 13.68 12.60 10.71
CA GLY A 321 14.26 12.80 9.39
C GLY A 321 13.66 11.87 8.33
N ASP A 322 14.32 11.84 7.17
CA ASP A 322 13.90 11.03 6.01
C ASP A 322 14.78 9.79 5.78
N ASP A 323 15.84 9.60 6.57
CA ASP A 323 16.93 8.66 6.27
C ASP A 323 16.49 7.20 6.13
N GLU A 324 15.46 6.79 6.87
CA GLU A 324 14.92 5.42 6.82
C GLU A 324 13.99 5.16 5.63
N PHE A 325 13.61 6.19 4.86
CA PHE A 325 12.70 6.07 3.73
C PHE A 325 13.46 5.93 2.42
N GLN A 326 13.87 4.70 2.12
CA GLN A 326 14.55 4.39 0.87
C GLN A 326 13.57 3.86 -0.18
N PRO A 327 13.60 4.37 -1.43
CA PRO A 327 12.70 3.88 -2.46
C PRO A 327 12.94 2.39 -2.74
N VAL A 328 11.85 1.63 -2.84
CA VAL A 328 11.90 0.20 -3.15
C VAL A 328 11.86 0.02 -4.66
N GLY A 329 12.92 -0.54 -5.23
CA GLY A 329 12.93 -0.98 -6.62
C GLY A 329 12.22 -2.33 -6.80
N VAL A 330 11.91 -2.68 -8.05
CA VAL A 330 11.35 -3.99 -8.43
C VAL A 330 12.21 -5.13 -7.88
N GLU A 331 13.53 -4.98 -7.93
CA GLU A 331 14.49 -5.97 -7.46
C GLU A 331 14.37 -6.28 -5.97
N ALA A 332 14.39 -5.23 -5.15
CA ALA A 332 14.28 -5.36 -3.71
C ALA A 332 12.95 -6.02 -3.30
N LEU A 333 11.84 -5.65 -3.97
CA LEU A 333 10.53 -6.26 -3.70
C LEU A 333 10.51 -7.75 -4.08
N TRP A 334 11.07 -8.10 -5.24
CA TRP A 334 11.16 -9.49 -5.68
C TRP A 334 11.89 -10.36 -4.67
N HIS A 335 13.03 -9.87 -4.16
CA HIS A 335 13.84 -10.57 -3.17
C HIS A 335 13.15 -10.75 -1.82
N ALA A 336 12.36 -9.76 -1.40
CA ALA A 336 11.59 -9.84 -0.17
C ALA A 336 10.34 -10.71 -0.29
N ASP A 337 9.82 -10.91 -1.50
CA ASP A 337 8.57 -11.61 -1.78
C ASP A 337 8.75 -13.05 -2.27
N ALA A 338 9.40 -13.88 -1.45
CA ALA A 338 9.67 -15.29 -1.79
C ALA A 338 8.40 -16.12 -2.03
N LEU A 339 7.23 -15.64 -1.59
CA LEU A 339 5.94 -16.33 -1.67
C LEU A 339 5.01 -15.75 -2.75
N GLY A 340 5.47 -14.80 -3.56
CA GLY A 340 4.67 -14.21 -4.64
C GLY A 340 3.44 -13.44 -4.16
N ARG A 341 3.46 -12.91 -2.93
CA ARG A 341 2.38 -12.13 -2.31
C ARG A 341 2.15 -10.78 -3.02
N HIS A 342 3.11 -10.31 -3.81
CA HIS A 342 3.11 -9.10 -4.64
C HIS A 342 3.10 -9.40 -6.15
N PHE A 343 2.62 -10.59 -6.54
CA PHE A 343 2.58 -11.02 -7.94
C PHE A 343 1.92 -9.98 -8.85
N VAL A 344 0.79 -9.40 -8.44
CA VAL A 344 0.07 -8.45 -9.29
C VAL A 344 0.90 -7.20 -9.50
N ARG A 345 1.50 -6.65 -8.43
CA ARG A 345 2.37 -5.47 -8.49
C ARG A 345 3.56 -5.68 -9.43
N LEU A 346 4.18 -6.85 -9.34
CA LEU A 346 5.36 -7.20 -10.11
C LEU A 346 5.03 -7.48 -11.59
N ALA A 347 3.89 -8.12 -11.87
CA ALA A 347 3.49 -8.52 -13.22
C ALA A 347 2.77 -7.41 -14.01
N HIS A 348 1.99 -6.55 -13.33
CA HIS A 348 1.10 -5.59 -13.97
C HIS A 348 1.79 -4.61 -14.95
N PRO A 349 2.97 -4.02 -14.65
CA PRO A 349 3.66 -3.14 -15.58
C PRO A 349 4.05 -3.82 -16.90
N ALA A 350 4.48 -5.09 -16.84
CA ALA A 350 4.83 -5.86 -18.03
C ALA A 350 3.58 -6.19 -18.86
N LEU A 351 2.47 -6.54 -18.20
CA LEU A 351 1.21 -6.82 -18.88
C LEU A 351 0.58 -5.57 -19.51
N LEU A 352 0.72 -4.39 -18.89
CA LEU A 352 0.30 -3.12 -19.49
C LEU A 352 1.04 -2.82 -20.78
N ALA A 353 2.35 -3.11 -20.83
CA ALA A 353 3.13 -2.95 -22.05
C ALA A 353 2.66 -3.90 -23.17
N LEU A 354 2.34 -5.15 -22.83
CA LEU A 354 1.75 -6.11 -23.79
C LEU A 354 0.36 -5.68 -24.27
N GLN A 355 -0.44 -5.05 -23.40
CA GLN A 355 -1.70 -4.44 -23.80
C GLN A 355 -1.49 -3.29 -24.79
N ALA A 356 -0.53 -2.40 -24.52
CA ALA A 356 -0.20 -1.29 -25.41
C ALA A 356 0.26 -1.79 -26.80
N GLY A 357 0.97 -2.93 -26.84
CA GLY A 357 1.35 -3.62 -28.08
C GLY A 357 0.22 -4.41 -28.77
N GLY A 358 -1.01 -4.39 -28.24
CA GLY A 358 -2.17 -5.07 -28.81
C GLY A 358 -2.19 -6.60 -28.64
N ALA A 359 -1.25 -7.16 -27.87
CA ALA A 359 -1.11 -8.60 -27.71
C ALA A 359 -2.16 -9.21 -26.77
N LEU A 360 -2.66 -8.42 -25.82
CA LEU A 360 -3.70 -8.79 -24.85
C LEU A 360 -4.52 -7.56 -24.42
N ARG A 361 -5.59 -7.79 -23.67
CA ARG A 361 -6.29 -6.80 -22.84
C ARG A 361 -6.26 -7.24 -21.41
N LEU A 362 -5.97 -6.34 -20.49
CA LEU A 362 -6.12 -6.57 -19.06
C LEU A 362 -7.60 -6.45 -18.67
N GLY A 363 -8.04 -7.38 -17.83
CA GLY A 363 -9.32 -7.36 -17.13
C GLY A 363 -9.12 -6.89 -15.69
N ARG A 364 -9.85 -7.51 -14.76
CA ARG A 364 -9.71 -7.20 -13.34
C ARG A 364 -8.40 -7.75 -12.78
N SER A 365 -7.73 -6.96 -11.95
CA SER A 365 -6.60 -7.40 -11.14
C SER A 365 -6.93 -7.29 -9.65
N ASP A 366 -6.47 -8.25 -8.85
CA ASP A 366 -6.64 -8.25 -7.40
C ASP A 366 -5.34 -8.74 -6.74
N GLU A 367 -4.59 -7.79 -6.16
CA GLU A 367 -3.31 -8.04 -5.46
C GLU A 367 -3.49 -9.00 -4.28
N ARG A 368 -4.56 -8.81 -3.49
CA ARG A 368 -4.82 -9.63 -2.30
C ARG A 368 -5.12 -11.07 -2.67
N ARG A 369 -5.69 -11.32 -3.85
CA ARG A 369 -5.91 -12.67 -4.39
C ARG A 369 -4.78 -13.16 -5.27
N GLY A 370 -3.82 -12.28 -5.60
CA GLY A 370 -2.71 -12.58 -6.50
C GLY A 370 -3.19 -12.93 -7.91
N VAL A 371 -4.29 -12.33 -8.39
CA VAL A 371 -4.90 -12.69 -9.69
C VAL A 371 -4.94 -11.51 -10.66
N ILE A 372 -4.66 -11.78 -11.93
CA ILE A 372 -4.84 -10.85 -13.05
C ILE A 372 -5.64 -11.53 -14.14
N GLU A 373 -6.79 -10.96 -14.50
CA GLU A 373 -7.53 -11.38 -15.67
C GLU A 373 -6.92 -10.76 -16.93
N ILE A 374 -6.75 -11.56 -17.97
CA ILE A 374 -6.31 -11.11 -19.29
C ILE A 374 -7.22 -11.68 -20.37
N THR A 375 -7.40 -10.92 -21.44
CA THR A 375 -8.08 -11.36 -22.66
C THR A 375 -7.09 -11.34 -23.81
N ALA A 376 -6.89 -12.46 -24.49
CA ALA A 376 -6.00 -12.53 -25.65
C ALA A 376 -6.64 -13.43 -26.73
N GLN A 377 -6.66 -12.96 -27.98
CA GLN A 377 -7.19 -13.72 -29.13
C GLN A 377 -8.60 -14.32 -28.89
N GLY A 378 -9.49 -13.57 -28.23
CA GLY A 378 -10.86 -14.00 -27.92
C GLY A 378 -11.02 -14.86 -26.66
N TRP A 379 -9.92 -15.19 -25.97
CA TRP A 379 -9.93 -16.00 -24.74
C TRP A 379 -9.84 -15.12 -23.51
N ARG A 380 -10.52 -15.50 -22.43
CA ARG A 380 -10.39 -14.90 -21.10
C ARG A 380 -9.65 -15.87 -20.19
N LEU A 381 -8.54 -15.41 -19.61
CA LEU A 381 -7.63 -16.15 -18.74
C LEU A 381 -7.53 -15.43 -17.41
N ALA A 382 -7.50 -16.16 -16.29
CA ALA A 382 -7.09 -15.62 -15.00
C ALA A 382 -5.69 -16.16 -14.68
N VAL A 383 -4.72 -15.28 -14.40
CA VAL A 383 -3.33 -15.63 -14.07
C VAL A 383 -3.13 -15.47 -12.57
N HIS A 384 -2.60 -16.49 -11.90
CA HIS A 384 -2.48 -16.54 -10.45
C HIS A 384 -1.01 -16.58 -9.99
N GLY A 385 -0.68 -15.84 -8.93
CA GLY A 385 0.61 -15.91 -8.25
C GLY A 385 0.82 -17.25 -7.51
N ALA A 386 2.08 -17.60 -7.26
CA ALA A 386 2.42 -18.85 -6.59
C ALA A 386 1.84 -18.94 -5.17
N GLY A 387 1.40 -20.13 -4.76
CA GLY A 387 1.04 -20.43 -3.36
C GLY A 387 -0.35 -19.99 -2.89
N ARG A 388 -1.28 -19.68 -3.81
CA ARG A 388 -2.66 -19.26 -3.47
C ARG A 388 -3.78 -20.26 -3.81
N GLU A 389 -3.42 -21.43 -4.35
CA GLU A 389 -4.27 -22.63 -4.45
C GLU A 389 -3.41 -23.89 -4.19
N ASP A 390 -4.04 -25.03 -3.91
CA ASP A 390 -3.50 -26.33 -3.46
C ASP A 390 -2.41 -27.01 -4.34
N ALA A 391 -1.67 -26.27 -5.17
CA ALA A 391 -0.38 -26.70 -5.69
C ALA A 391 0.56 -25.50 -5.90
N PRO A 392 1.85 -25.59 -5.52
CA PRO A 392 2.83 -24.53 -5.71
C PRO A 392 3.00 -24.18 -7.21
N GLY A 393 3.10 -22.88 -7.53
CA GLY A 393 3.36 -22.36 -8.89
C GLY A 393 2.37 -21.32 -9.41
N THR A 394 2.75 -20.60 -10.46
CA THR A 394 1.84 -19.69 -11.19
C THR A 394 1.04 -20.50 -12.17
N PHE A 395 -0.28 -20.40 -12.15
CA PHE A 395 -1.16 -21.14 -13.06
C PHE A 395 -2.13 -20.19 -13.77
N ALA A 396 -2.71 -20.66 -14.87
CA ALA A 396 -3.76 -19.93 -15.59
C ALA A 396 -5.06 -20.73 -15.55
N THR A 397 -6.20 -20.04 -15.43
CA THR A 397 -7.51 -20.67 -15.52
C THR A 397 -8.21 -20.20 -16.80
N LEU A 398 -8.64 -21.14 -17.63
CA LEU A 398 -9.35 -20.90 -18.89
C LEU A 398 -10.72 -21.58 -18.83
N ARG A 399 -11.81 -20.80 -18.90
CA ARG A 399 -13.19 -21.31 -18.83
C ARG A 399 -13.44 -22.25 -17.62
N GLY A 400 -12.83 -21.95 -16.48
CA GLY A 400 -12.94 -22.75 -15.26
C GLY A 400 -12.03 -23.99 -15.20
N GLN A 401 -11.26 -24.28 -16.26
CA GLN A 401 -10.26 -25.35 -16.25
C GLN A 401 -8.88 -24.79 -15.93
N ARG A 402 -8.21 -25.42 -14.96
CA ARG A 402 -6.85 -25.08 -14.56
C ARG A 402 -5.87 -25.58 -15.61
N ILE A 403 -5.08 -24.67 -16.15
CA ILE A 403 -3.93 -24.95 -17.01
C ILE A 403 -2.69 -24.67 -16.17
N ALA A 404 -1.86 -25.69 -15.99
CA ALA A 404 -0.58 -25.53 -15.33
C ALA A 404 0.30 -24.59 -16.17
N ALA A 405 0.48 -23.36 -15.72
CA ALA A 405 1.71 -22.66 -16.02
C ALA A 405 2.77 -23.22 -15.05
N GLY A 406 3.98 -23.47 -15.52
CA GLY A 406 5.03 -24.03 -14.67
C GLY A 406 5.33 -23.10 -13.49
N VAL A 407 5.75 -23.68 -12.35
CA VAL A 407 6.23 -22.93 -11.18
C VAL A 407 7.25 -21.87 -11.61
N LEU A 408 6.87 -20.59 -11.45
CA LEU A 408 7.73 -19.45 -11.74
C LEU A 408 8.71 -19.23 -10.58
N HIS A 409 9.85 -19.92 -10.61
CA HIS A 409 11.02 -19.45 -9.85
C HIS A 409 11.78 -18.47 -10.73
N ALA A 410 11.63 -17.16 -10.49
CA ALA A 410 12.55 -16.19 -11.09
C ALA A 410 13.77 -16.01 -10.18
N PRO A 411 15.00 -16.17 -10.71
CA PRO A 411 16.21 -15.84 -9.97
C PRO A 411 16.30 -14.33 -9.68
N ALA A 412 17.07 -14.03 -8.63
CA ALA A 412 17.52 -12.71 -8.19
C ALA A 412 17.84 -11.70 -9.32
N PRO A 413 17.37 -10.43 -9.25
CA PRO A 413 17.53 -9.42 -10.31
C PRO A 413 18.94 -8.84 -10.58
N SER A 414 19.96 -9.65 -10.87
CA SER A 414 21.22 -9.13 -11.44
C SER A 414 21.13 -8.89 -12.95
N ALA A 415 22.21 -8.44 -13.63
CA ALA A 415 22.32 -8.46 -15.11
C ALA A 415 22.21 -9.88 -15.72
N GLN A 416 22.12 -10.91 -14.88
CA GLN A 416 21.73 -12.28 -15.22
C GLN A 416 20.19 -12.45 -15.26
N ALA A 417 19.41 -11.63 -14.57
CA ALA A 417 17.96 -11.75 -14.45
C ALA A 417 17.14 -11.26 -15.63
N GLU A 418 17.67 -10.37 -16.46
CA GLU A 418 17.12 -10.17 -17.80
C GLU A 418 17.27 -11.45 -18.63
N ARG A 419 18.37 -12.20 -18.45
CA ARG A 419 18.59 -13.52 -19.06
C ARG A 419 17.77 -14.63 -18.39
N ASP A 420 17.44 -14.50 -17.10
CA ASP A 420 16.63 -15.47 -16.37
C ASP A 420 15.12 -15.21 -16.49
N GLY A 421 14.67 -13.98 -16.69
CA GLY A 421 13.32 -13.66 -17.19
C GLY A 421 13.12 -14.20 -18.61
N LEU A 422 14.19 -14.17 -19.42
CA LEU A 422 14.33 -14.91 -20.69
C LEU A 422 14.22 -16.43 -20.50
N TYR A 423 14.79 -17.00 -19.43
CA TYR A 423 14.70 -18.43 -19.08
C TYR A 423 13.29 -18.80 -18.55
N LEU A 424 12.69 -17.92 -17.74
CA LEU A 424 11.35 -18.01 -17.18
C LEU A 424 10.29 -18.05 -18.28
N TRP A 425 10.39 -17.13 -19.25
CA TRP A 425 9.50 -17.09 -20.41
C TRP A 425 9.85 -18.14 -21.45
N ARG A 426 11.11 -18.58 -21.59
CA ARG A 426 11.45 -19.78 -22.37
C ARG A 426 10.82 -21.03 -21.79
N ARG A 427 10.78 -21.18 -20.46
CA ARG A 427 10.12 -22.30 -19.76
C ARG A 427 8.60 -22.19 -19.84
N LEU A 428 8.03 -20.99 -19.73
CA LEU A 428 6.59 -20.77 -19.96
C LEU A 428 6.24 -21.08 -21.41
N SER A 429 7.00 -20.54 -22.37
CA SER A 429 6.84 -20.82 -23.80
C SER A 429 7.05 -22.28 -24.14
N ALA A 430 7.97 -23.00 -23.47
CA ALA A 430 8.25 -24.41 -23.69
C ALA A 430 7.24 -25.36 -23.03
N ALA A 431 6.74 -25.02 -21.83
CA ALA A 431 5.65 -25.75 -21.18
C ALA A 431 4.31 -25.54 -21.92
N LEU A 432 4.19 -24.43 -22.64
CA LEU A 432 3.10 -24.14 -23.56
C LEU A 432 3.35 -24.67 -24.99
N ALA A 433 4.43 -25.43 -25.23
CA ALA A 433 4.88 -25.83 -26.56
C ALA A 433 4.81 -27.34 -26.93
N ASP A 434 4.44 -28.32 -26.08
CA ASP A 434 4.07 -29.68 -26.59
C ASP A 434 3.53 -30.68 -25.53
N PRO A 435 2.77 -31.76 -25.88
CA PRO A 435 2.73 -32.49 -27.17
C PRO A 435 1.49 -32.24 -28.07
N GLY A 436 0.56 -31.41 -27.63
CA GLY A 436 -0.69 -31.15 -28.33
C GLY A 436 -0.95 -29.66 -28.30
N ASP A 437 -0.66 -29.00 -29.41
CA ASP A 437 -0.89 -27.58 -29.65
C ASP A 437 -2.20 -27.15 -28.94
N PRO A 438 -2.18 -26.27 -27.91
CA PRO A 438 -3.42 -25.63 -27.50
C PRO A 438 -3.95 -24.91 -28.75
N PRO A 439 -5.27 -24.82 -28.97
CA PRO A 439 -5.85 -24.32 -30.23
C PRO A 439 -5.58 -22.82 -30.53
N VAL A 440 -4.59 -22.20 -29.88
CA VAL A 440 -4.32 -20.75 -29.83
C VAL A 440 -2.81 -20.49 -29.93
N SER A 441 -2.39 -19.75 -30.95
CA SER A 441 -0.98 -19.41 -31.17
C SER A 441 -0.52 -18.29 -30.23
N LEU A 442 0.34 -18.60 -29.26
CA LEU A 442 0.94 -17.62 -28.33
C LEU A 442 2.08 -16.78 -28.94
N ARG A 443 2.37 -16.97 -30.23
CA ARG A 443 3.46 -16.30 -30.96
C ARG A 443 3.38 -14.77 -30.92
N PRO A 444 2.22 -14.10 -31.08
CA PRO A 444 2.13 -12.64 -31.04
C PRO A 444 2.49 -12.05 -29.67
N ILE A 445 2.11 -12.73 -28.57
CA ILE A 445 2.47 -12.31 -27.21
C ILE A 445 3.97 -12.45 -26.98
N ARG A 446 4.55 -13.55 -27.46
CA ARG A 446 6.00 -13.80 -27.41
C ARG A 446 6.79 -12.76 -28.21
N ASP A 447 6.31 -12.38 -29.38
CA ASP A 447 6.99 -11.44 -30.28
C ASP A 447 6.88 -9.99 -29.74
N ALA A 448 5.73 -9.60 -29.21
CA ALA A 448 5.54 -8.31 -28.53
C ALA A 448 6.43 -8.18 -27.27
N TRP A 449 6.57 -9.26 -26.49
CA TRP A 449 7.45 -9.27 -25.31
C TRP A 449 8.92 -9.16 -25.70
N ARG A 450 9.37 -9.87 -26.76
CA ARG A 450 10.73 -9.73 -27.29
C ARG A 450 11.03 -8.28 -27.69
N GLN A 451 10.10 -7.61 -28.36
CA GLN A 451 10.27 -6.21 -28.77
C GLN A 451 10.36 -5.28 -27.57
N TRP A 452 9.49 -5.43 -26.57
CA TRP A 452 9.55 -4.65 -25.32
C TRP A 452 10.85 -4.89 -24.54
N HIS A 453 11.32 -6.13 -24.49
CA HIS A 453 12.58 -6.46 -23.81
C HIS A 453 13.78 -5.84 -24.51
N GLN A 454 13.82 -5.89 -25.84
CA GLN A 454 14.86 -5.23 -26.64
C GLN A 454 14.88 -3.71 -26.41
N SER A 455 13.71 -3.07 -26.25
CA SER A 455 13.65 -1.63 -25.96
C SER A 455 14.16 -1.29 -24.55
N ARG A 456 13.88 -2.13 -23.54
CA ARG A 456 14.38 -1.93 -22.17
C ARG A 456 15.90 -2.09 -22.06
N LEU A 457 16.46 -3.11 -22.70
CA LEU A 457 17.90 -3.28 -22.79
C LEU A 457 18.56 -2.08 -23.50
N ALA A 458 17.91 -1.57 -24.54
CA ALA A 458 18.37 -0.38 -25.23
C ALA A 458 18.37 0.87 -24.31
N ASP A 459 17.31 1.08 -23.52
CA ASP A 459 17.22 2.17 -22.54
C ASP A 459 18.34 2.10 -21.49
N GLY A 460 18.54 0.92 -20.90
CA GLY A 460 19.56 0.70 -19.86
C GLY A 460 20.98 0.90 -20.39
N LEU A 461 21.26 0.41 -21.60
CA LEU A 461 22.54 0.60 -22.26
C LEU A 461 22.78 2.06 -22.63
N ALA A 462 21.78 2.73 -23.22
CA ALA A 462 21.86 4.16 -23.52
C ALA A 462 22.13 4.99 -22.25
N GLY A 463 21.46 4.65 -21.13
CA GLY A 463 21.67 5.28 -19.82
C GLY A 463 23.08 5.10 -19.27
N SER A 464 23.62 3.90 -19.40
CA SER A 464 24.98 3.59 -18.97
C SER A 464 26.02 4.35 -19.80
N VAL A 465 25.84 4.39 -21.12
CA VAL A 465 26.71 5.13 -22.04
C VAL A 465 26.66 6.63 -21.76
N ALA A 466 25.46 7.21 -21.64
CA ALA A 466 25.28 8.61 -21.27
C ALA A 466 25.93 8.94 -19.92
N THR A 467 25.82 8.02 -18.94
CA THR A 467 26.43 8.16 -17.62
C THR A 467 27.95 8.16 -17.66
N VAL A 468 28.55 7.36 -18.54
CA VAL A 468 30.01 7.35 -18.72
C VAL A 468 30.48 8.64 -19.39
N LEU A 469 29.78 9.08 -20.45
CA LEU A 469 30.17 10.25 -21.23
C LEU A 469 29.99 11.57 -20.47
N ARG A 470 29.02 11.66 -19.55
CA ARG A 470 28.77 12.88 -18.75
C ARG A 470 29.74 13.11 -17.58
N ARG A 471 30.64 12.16 -17.28
CA ARG A 471 31.51 12.24 -16.08
C ARG A 471 32.58 13.33 -16.17
N GLU A 472 32.95 13.75 -17.37
CA GLU A 472 34.02 14.74 -17.59
C GLU A 472 33.54 15.86 -18.51
N ALA A 473 34.15 17.04 -18.36
CA ALA A 473 33.90 18.14 -19.26
C ALA A 473 34.56 17.87 -20.63
N LEU A 474 33.77 17.97 -21.70
CA LEU A 474 34.25 17.76 -23.07
C LEU A 474 34.60 19.10 -23.70
N ALA A 475 35.89 19.38 -23.88
CA ALA A 475 36.40 20.65 -24.41
C ALA A 475 35.83 21.89 -23.67
N GLY A 476 35.69 21.80 -22.34
CA GLY A 476 35.15 22.88 -21.51
C GLY A 476 33.62 22.92 -21.44
N PHE A 477 32.91 22.00 -22.09
CA PHE A 477 31.46 21.84 -21.93
C PHE A 477 31.14 20.83 -20.82
N ALA A 478 30.31 21.22 -19.85
CA ALA A 478 29.83 20.36 -18.78
C ALA A 478 28.39 19.90 -19.05
N ALA A 479 28.05 18.67 -18.65
CA ALA A 479 26.69 18.16 -18.78
C ALA A 479 25.74 18.93 -17.84
N GLU A 480 24.65 19.44 -18.39
CA GLU A 480 23.65 20.27 -17.68
C GLU A 480 22.35 19.49 -17.43
N SER A 481 21.86 18.78 -18.45
CA SER A 481 20.59 18.05 -18.36
C SER A 481 20.59 16.82 -19.26
N GLN A 482 19.66 15.90 -19.00
CA GLN A 482 19.43 14.73 -19.82
C GLN A 482 17.93 14.54 -20.06
N SER A 483 17.59 14.00 -21.22
CA SER A 483 16.22 13.65 -21.58
C SER A 483 16.18 12.32 -22.33
N SER A 484 15.06 11.62 -22.27
CA SER A 484 14.82 10.37 -23.02
C SER A 484 13.65 10.58 -23.97
N PRO A 485 13.88 11.13 -25.17
CA PRO A 485 12.79 11.52 -26.07
C PRO A 485 12.07 10.32 -26.68
N LEU A 486 12.75 9.17 -26.81
CA LEU A 486 12.22 7.92 -27.36
C LEU A 486 12.90 6.73 -26.65
N PRO A 487 12.24 5.57 -26.57
CA PRO A 487 12.87 4.35 -26.07
C PRO A 487 14.17 4.03 -26.83
N GLY A 488 15.23 3.71 -26.09
CA GLY A 488 16.58 3.49 -26.58
C GLY A 488 17.35 4.77 -26.90
N ARG A 489 16.80 5.97 -26.69
CA ARG A 489 17.46 7.25 -27.00
C ARG A 489 17.58 8.13 -25.78
N ILE A 490 18.80 8.60 -25.51
CA ILE A 490 19.09 9.60 -24.47
C ILE A 490 19.82 10.77 -25.10
N ASP A 491 19.28 11.96 -24.87
CA ASP A 491 19.90 13.22 -25.27
C ASP A 491 20.51 13.87 -24.02
N VAL A 492 21.79 14.23 -24.09
CA VAL A 492 22.54 14.89 -23.01
C VAL A 492 22.91 16.29 -23.48
N ALA A 493 22.40 17.32 -22.79
CA ALA A 493 22.74 18.70 -23.08
C ALA A 493 24.02 19.08 -22.33
N PHE A 494 24.97 19.65 -23.05
CA PHE A 494 26.24 20.14 -22.56
C PHE A 494 26.30 21.65 -22.72
N ARG A 495 26.84 22.39 -21.74
CA ARG A 495 26.97 23.86 -21.77
C ARG A 495 28.38 24.29 -21.35
N ASN A 496 28.92 25.30 -22.02
CA ASN A 496 30.22 25.88 -21.70
C ASN A 496 30.12 27.14 -20.80
N PRO A 497 31.23 27.69 -20.28
CA PRO A 497 31.20 28.87 -19.40
C PRO A 497 30.61 30.13 -20.04
N ALA A 498 30.61 30.22 -21.37
CA ALA A 498 29.98 31.31 -22.11
C ALA A 498 28.46 31.12 -22.29
N GLY A 499 27.90 30.05 -21.72
CA GLY A 499 26.48 29.74 -21.81
C GLY A 499 26.05 29.21 -23.17
N ARG A 500 26.96 28.72 -24.03
CA ARG A 500 26.59 28.06 -25.29
C ARG A 500 26.58 26.55 -25.12
N GLY A 501 25.71 25.86 -25.85
CA GLY A 501 25.43 24.45 -25.64
C GLY A 501 25.48 23.57 -26.88
N VAL A 502 25.76 22.29 -26.64
CA VAL A 502 25.81 21.19 -27.61
C VAL A 502 24.94 20.06 -27.06
N VAL A 503 24.18 19.36 -27.92
CA VAL A 503 23.38 18.20 -27.49
C VAL A 503 24.03 16.94 -28.02
N LEU A 504 24.35 16.00 -27.14
CA LEU A 504 24.83 14.67 -27.50
C LEU A 504 23.65 13.70 -27.54
N HIS A 505 23.48 13.01 -28.67
CA HIS A 505 22.50 11.96 -28.86
C HIS A 505 23.14 10.59 -28.68
N VAL A 506 22.62 9.81 -27.74
CA VAL A 506 22.98 8.40 -27.53
C VAL A 506 21.77 7.56 -27.91
N ALA A 507 21.86 6.81 -29.00
CA ALA A 507 20.78 5.93 -29.44
C ALA A 507 21.26 4.47 -29.44
N VAL A 508 20.49 3.58 -28.85
CA VAL A 508 20.70 2.14 -28.86
C VAL A 508 19.51 1.47 -29.53
N ALA A 509 19.77 0.62 -30.51
CA ALA A 509 18.73 -0.15 -31.19
C ALA A 509 19.24 -1.54 -31.57
N ALA A 510 18.33 -2.52 -31.66
CA ALA A 510 18.68 -3.84 -32.19
C ALA A 510 18.84 -3.76 -33.72
N ASP A 511 19.89 -4.39 -34.26
CA ASP A 511 20.03 -4.60 -35.70
C ASP A 511 19.17 -5.78 -36.19
N ALA A 512 19.20 -6.06 -37.51
CA ALA A 512 18.41 -7.13 -38.12
C ALA A 512 18.71 -8.54 -37.58
N SER A 513 19.84 -8.73 -36.89
CA SER A 513 20.23 -9.98 -36.22
C SER A 513 19.80 -10.03 -34.75
N GLY A 514 19.20 -8.95 -34.23
CA GLY A 514 18.79 -8.80 -32.84
C GLY A 514 19.93 -8.35 -31.91
N GLN A 515 21.10 -8.00 -32.44
CA GLN A 515 22.22 -7.49 -31.65
C GLN A 515 22.04 -5.99 -31.40
N LEU A 516 22.17 -5.55 -30.14
CA LEU A 516 22.07 -4.13 -29.79
C LEU A 516 23.29 -3.36 -30.30
N ARG A 517 23.03 -2.24 -30.97
CA ARG A 517 24.02 -1.32 -31.54
C ARG A 517 23.82 0.05 -30.95
N THR A 518 24.91 0.66 -30.49
CA THR A 518 24.92 2.05 -30.05
C THR A 518 25.33 2.95 -31.20
N ARG A 519 24.66 4.09 -31.34
CA ARG A 519 24.96 5.20 -32.25
C ARG A 519 25.11 6.47 -31.42
N LEU A 520 26.13 7.24 -31.75
CA LEU A 520 26.41 8.53 -31.13
C LEU A 520 26.34 9.62 -32.20
N GLY A 521 25.62 10.69 -31.91
CA GLY A 521 25.58 11.89 -32.75
C GLY A 521 25.57 13.13 -31.86
N HIS A 522 25.78 14.31 -32.42
CA HIS A 522 25.65 15.54 -31.64
C HIS A 522 25.18 16.71 -32.52
N ASP A 523 24.38 17.58 -31.92
CA ASP A 523 23.87 18.79 -32.55
C ASP A 523 24.52 20.04 -31.97
N ARG A 524 24.79 21.02 -32.84
CA ARG A 524 25.53 22.25 -32.51
C ARG A 524 24.85 23.12 -31.44
N GLY A 525 23.54 23.03 -31.27
CA GLY A 525 22.78 24.00 -30.46
C GLY A 525 23.12 25.44 -30.87
N ASP A 526 23.52 26.25 -29.88
CA ASP A 526 23.99 27.64 -30.02
C ASP A 526 25.53 27.78 -29.94
N ALA A 527 26.28 26.67 -29.93
CA ALA A 527 27.75 26.70 -30.01
C ALA A 527 28.27 27.14 -31.40
N THR A 528 29.49 27.68 -31.47
CA THR A 528 30.15 27.99 -32.75
C THR A 528 30.66 26.73 -33.45
N GLN A 529 30.93 26.81 -34.75
CA GLN A 529 31.47 25.68 -35.52
C GLN A 529 32.82 25.20 -34.96
N ALA A 530 33.67 26.12 -34.49
CA ALA A 530 34.96 25.81 -33.89
C ALA A 530 34.80 25.08 -32.54
N GLU A 531 33.82 25.47 -31.74
CA GLU A 531 33.50 24.82 -30.45
C GLU A 531 32.90 23.44 -30.67
N LEU A 532 31.99 23.26 -31.63
CA LEU A 532 31.47 21.95 -31.99
C LEU A 532 32.60 21.01 -32.43
N ALA A 533 33.51 21.48 -33.30
CA ALA A 533 34.65 20.68 -33.74
C ALA A 533 35.59 20.31 -32.57
N ALA A 534 35.76 21.19 -31.58
CA ALA A 534 36.52 20.89 -30.37
C ALA A 534 35.81 19.85 -29.49
N PHE A 535 34.49 19.96 -29.33
CA PHE A 535 33.65 19.00 -28.64
C PHE A 535 33.73 17.62 -29.29
N SER A 536 33.58 17.52 -30.62
CA SER A 536 33.70 16.27 -31.38
C SER A 536 35.06 15.60 -31.20
N ARG A 537 36.16 16.38 -31.21
CA ARG A 537 37.51 15.84 -30.95
C ARG A 537 37.66 15.31 -29.53
N ALA A 538 37.14 16.04 -28.54
CA ALA A 538 37.18 15.63 -27.13
C ALA A 538 36.36 14.36 -26.89
N LEU A 539 35.14 14.30 -27.43
CA LEU A 539 34.28 13.11 -27.42
C LEU A 539 34.99 11.91 -28.05
N GLY A 540 35.61 12.09 -29.22
CA GLY A 540 36.39 11.05 -29.88
C GLY A 540 37.59 10.57 -29.04
N GLY A 541 38.24 11.48 -28.31
CA GLY A 541 39.31 11.15 -27.36
C GLY A 541 38.80 10.30 -26.18
N GLN A 542 37.70 10.71 -25.57
CA GLN A 542 37.06 10.01 -24.46
C GLN A 542 36.60 8.61 -24.87
N LEU A 543 36.00 8.46 -26.05
CA LEU A 543 35.60 7.16 -26.60
C LEU A 543 36.79 6.21 -26.82
N ARG A 544 37.94 6.73 -27.26
CA ARG A 544 39.17 5.93 -27.44
C ARG A 544 39.77 5.46 -26.11
N ALA A 545 39.56 6.22 -25.03
CA ALA A 545 40.05 5.90 -23.69
C ALA A 545 39.21 4.86 -22.94
N LEU A 546 38.03 4.48 -23.45
CA LEU A 546 37.16 3.50 -22.80
C LEU A 546 37.76 2.08 -22.80
N PRO A 547 37.41 1.22 -21.81
CA PRO A 547 37.79 -0.19 -21.83
C PRO A 547 37.39 -0.89 -23.13
N ALA A 548 38.20 -1.84 -23.61
CA ALA A 548 37.99 -2.51 -24.90
C ALA A 548 36.59 -3.15 -25.04
N ALA A 549 36.07 -3.72 -23.95
CA ALA A 549 34.71 -4.29 -23.88
C ALA A 549 33.60 -3.24 -24.10
N LEU A 550 33.80 -2.01 -23.60
CA LEU A 550 32.88 -0.89 -23.81
C LEU A 550 32.99 -0.31 -25.23
N ARG A 551 34.21 -0.25 -25.78
CA ARG A 551 34.45 0.17 -27.17
C ARG A 551 33.78 -0.76 -28.18
N GLN A 552 33.79 -2.06 -27.94
CA GLN A 552 33.08 -3.05 -28.79
C GLN A 552 31.56 -2.83 -28.81
N THR A 553 30.97 -2.46 -27.67
CA THR A 553 29.54 -2.14 -27.54
C THR A 553 29.15 -0.81 -28.18
N LEU A 554 30.11 0.11 -28.32
CA LEU A 554 29.95 1.44 -28.91
C LEU A 554 30.30 1.50 -30.41
N ALA A 555 30.83 0.41 -30.98
CA ALA A 555 31.26 0.38 -32.37
C ALA A 555 30.07 0.24 -33.35
N SER A 556 29.43 1.38 -33.67
CA SER A 556 28.93 1.70 -35.01
C SER A 556 28.62 3.21 -35.16
N GLN A 557 29.61 3.90 -35.74
CA GLN A 557 29.57 5.17 -36.51
C GLN A 557 29.27 6.49 -35.77
N VAL A 558 30.34 7.12 -35.28
CA VAL A 558 30.51 8.58 -35.37
C VAL A 558 30.89 8.87 -36.84
N PRO A 559 30.23 9.80 -37.56
CA PRO A 559 30.64 10.19 -38.90
C PRO A 559 32.10 10.66 -38.92
N ALA A 560 32.83 10.35 -39.98
CA ALA A 560 34.24 10.71 -40.14
C ALA A 560 34.45 12.18 -40.58
N ASP A 561 33.39 12.99 -40.62
CA ASP A 561 33.40 14.36 -41.15
C ASP A 561 33.04 15.39 -40.08
#